data_AF-A0A7S0UAC7-F1
#
_entry.id   AF-A0A7S0UAC7-F1
#
_cell.length_a   1.000
_cell.length_b   1.000
_cell.length_c   1.000
_cell.angle_alpha   90.00
_cell.angle_beta   90.00
_cell.angle_gamma   90.00
#
_symmetry.space_group_name_H-M   'P 1'
#
loop_
_entity.id
_entity.type
_entity.pdbx_description
1 polymer ?
#
loop_
_entity_poly.entity_id
_entity_poly.type
_entity_poly.pdbx_seq_one_letter_code
_entity_poly.pdbx_strand_id
1 'polypeptide(L)'
;VAEDPSMRLVDGEVFTSDYLDGLAEEINQVLHEAGQLRLVELAARYNVTTQFLLDAVTPRLGSILQGHLENGMLYTPTYVARQAASVRGAFSAITRPTPV
;
A
#
# COMPACT_ATOMS: atom_id res chain seq x y z
N VAL A 1 33.97 11.06 -1.70
CA VAL A 1 33.01 10.76 -2.78
C VAL A 1 31.70 11.31 -2.28
N ALA A 2 31.20 12.37 -2.91
CA ALA A 2 30.00 13.06 -2.44
C ALA A 2 28.80 12.17 -2.73
N GLU A 3 28.11 11.73 -1.68
CA GLU A 3 26.78 11.13 -1.79
C GLU A 3 25.81 12.25 -2.15
N ASP A 4 25.43 12.34 -3.43
CA ASP A 4 24.34 13.22 -3.84
C ASP A 4 23.05 12.75 -3.14
N PRO A 5 22.38 13.59 -2.35
CA PRO A 5 21.21 13.19 -1.55
C PRO A 5 20.00 12.78 -2.40
N SER A 6 20.04 12.98 -3.73
CA SER A 6 19.02 12.59 -4.70
C SER A 6 19.20 11.17 -5.25
N MET A 7 20.34 10.51 -5.01
CA MET A 7 20.63 9.16 -5.48
C MET A 7 20.74 8.20 -4.29
N ARG A 8 19.85 7.20 -4.24
CA ARG A 8 19.93 6.10 -3.28
C ARG A 8 20.42 4.84 -3.98
N LEU A 9 21.55 4.34 -3.51
CA LEU A 9 22.03 3.00 -3.84
C LEU A 9 21.22 2.00 -3.02
N VAL A 10 20.48 1.13 -3.72
CA VAL A 10 19.83 -0.01 -3.07
C VAL A 10 20.09 -1.25 -3.92
N ASP A 11 20.59 -2.31 -3.28
CA ASP A 11 20.91 -3.61 -3.90
C ASP A 11 21.90 -3.56 -5.08
N GLY A 12 22.80 -2.56 -5.09
CA GLY A 12 23.81 -2.40 -6.17
C GLY A 12 23.29 -1.66 -7.39
N GLU A 13 22.02 -1.28 -7.42
CA GLU A 13 21.41 -0.42 -8.43
C GLU A 13 21.22 1.00 -7.88
N VAL A 14 21.42 1.99 -8.75
CA VAL A 14 21.30 3.40 -8.38
C VAL A 14 19.92 3.89 -8.76
N PHE A 15 19.08 4.17 -7.77
CA PHE A 15 17.76 4.75 -7.98
C PHE A 15 17.78 6.23 -7.62
N THR A 16 17.26 7.06 -8.51
CA THR A 16 16.98 8.47 -8.21
C THR A 16 15.76 8.55 -7.28
N SER A 17 15.73 9.54 -6.39
CA SER A 17 14.56 9.82 -5.54
C SER A 17 13.27 9.91 -6.36
N ASP A 18 13.33 10.59 -7.51
CA ASP A 18 12.20 10.77 -8.43
C ASP A 18 11.60 9.44 -8.91
N TYR A 19 12.44 8.43 -9.17
CA TYR A 19 11.95 7.10 -9.56
C TYR A 19 11.22 6.41 -8.41
N LEU A 20 11.78 6.50 -7.20
CA LEU A 20 11.18 5.92 -6.01
C LEU A 20 9.88 6.64 -5.61
N ASP A 21 9.79 7.95 -5.86
CA ASP A 21 8.59 8.75 -5.64
C ASP A 21 7.51 8.37 -6.66
N GLY A 22 7.85 8.23 -7.94
CA GLY A 22 6.94 7.71 -8.97
C GLY A 22 6.46 6.28 -8.70
N LEU A 23 7.36 5.40 -8.24
CA LEU A 23 6.99 4.04 -7.82
C LEU A 23 6.01 4.08 -6.64
N ALA A 24 6.23 4.96 -5.67
CA ALA A 24 5.31 5.12 -4.53
C ALA A 24 3.94 5.65 -4.97
N GLU A 25 3.88 6.57 -5.92
CA GLU A 25 2.61 7.05 -6.52
C GLU A 25 1.87 5.93 -7.24
N GLU A 26 2.57 5.12 -8.04
CA GLU A 26 1.97 4.00 -8.76
C GLU A 26 1.41 2.96 -7.77
N ILE A 27 2.19 2.59 -6.73
CA ILE A 27 1.75 1.69 -5.67
C ILE A 27 0.52 2.27 -4.96
N ASN A 28 0.50 3.59 -4.71
CA ASN A 28 -0.64 4.24 -4.07
C ASN A 28 -1.91 4.15 -4.93
N GLN A 29 -1.78 4.34 -6.25
CA GLN A 29 -2.90 4.21 -7.19
C GLN A 29 -3.44 2.78 -7.22
N VAL A 30 -2.56 1.78 -7.34
CA VAL A 30 -2.97 0.35 -7.34
C VAL A 30 -3.60 -0.01 -5.99
N LEU A 31 -3.08 0.52 -4.88
CA LEU A 31 -3.67 0.32 -3.55
C LEU A 31 -5.06 0.95 -3.44
N HIS A 32 -5.26 2.12 -4.03
CA HIS A 32 -6.57 2.80 -4.03
C HIS A 32 -7.63 2.00 -4.79
N GLU A 33 -7.25 1.41 -5.92
CA GLU A 33 -8.14 0.59 -6.75
C GLU A 33 -8.43 -0.78 -6.13
N ALA A 34 -7.41 -1.47 -5.61
CA ALA A 34 -7.55 -2.81 -5.03
C ALA A 34 -8.05 -2.79 -3.58
N GLY A 35 -7.81 -1.70 -2.83
CA GLY A 35 -8.12 -1.53 -1.42
C GLY A 35 -7.13 -2.22 -0.46
N GLN A 36 -6.62 -3.39 -0.83
CA GLN A 36 -5.58 -4.14 -0.12
C GLN A 36 -4.60 -4.80 -1.11
N LEU A 37 -3.32 -4.89 -0.74
CA LEU A 37 -2.27 -5.49 -1.56
C LEU A 37 -1.24 -6.22 -0.69
N ARG A 38 -0.76 -7.36 -1.18
CA ARG A 38 0.36 -8.07 -0.54
C ARG A 38 1.68 -7.54 -1.08
N LEU A 39 2.63 -7.24 -0.19
CA LEU A 39 3.98 -6.84 -0.61
C LEU A 39 4.68 -7.88 -1.48
N VAL A 40 4.40 -9.17 -1.27
CA VAL A 40 4.98 -10.26 -2.08
C VAL A 40 4.46 -10.24 -3.53
N GLU A 41 3.19 -9.91 -3.72
CA GLU A 41 2.59 -9.77 -5.06
C GLU A 41 3.13 -8.53 -5.78
N LEU A 42 3.33 -7.46 -5.01
CA LEU A 42 3.96 -6.24 -5.49
C LEU A 42 5.42 -6.50 -5.91
N ALA A 43 6.18 -7.20 -5.07
CA ALA A 43 7.56 -7.61 -5.32
C ALA A 43 7.68 -8.43 -6.62
N ALA A 44 6.78 -9.40 -6.81
CA ALA A 44 6.73 -10.20 -8.03
C ALA A 44 6.38 -9.37 -9.27
N ARG A 45 5.48 -8.38 -9.16
CA ARG A 45 5.07 -7.53 -10.27
C ARG A 45 6.18 -6.60 -10.75
N TYR A 46 6.92 -6.00 -9.83
CA TYR A 46 8.02 -5.08 -10.14
C TYR A 46 9.37 -5.80 -10.26
N ASN A 47 9.41 -7.12 -10.10
CA ASN A 47 10.62 -7.95 -10.13
C ASN A 47 11.72 -7.44 -9.17
N VAL A 48 11.30 -6.93 -8.01
CA VAL A 48 12.16 -6.40 -6.95
C VAL A 48 12.00 -7.22 -5.67
N THR A 49 12.98 -7.16 -4.78
CA THR A 49 12.89 -7.87 -3.50
C THR A 49 11.84 -7.22 -2.59
N THR A 50 11.20 -8.04 -1.74
CA THR A 50 10.24 -7.54 -0.74
C THR A 50 10.91 -6.58 0.25
N GLN A 51 12.18 -6.81 0.57
CA GLN A 51 12.96 -5.94 1.44
C GLN A 51 13.17 -4.56 0.81
N PHE A 52 13.49 -4.49 -0.49
CA PHE A 52 13.59 -3.22 -1.21
C PHE A 52 12.27 -2.44 -1.16
N LEU A 53 11.15 -3.10 -1.42
CA LEU A 53 9.84 -2.44 -1.35
C LEU A 53 9.54 -1.94 0.06
N LEU A 54 9.87 -2.71 1.10
CA LEU A 54 9.74 -2.25 2.48
C LEU A 54 10.58 -0.99 2.74
N ASP A 55 11.83 -0.96 2.31
CA ASP A 55 12.73 0.18 2.51
C ASP A 55 12.32 1.41 1.68
N ALA A 56 11.69 1.21 0.52
CA ALA A 56 11.17 2.28 -0.33
C ALA A 56 9.83 2.85 0.17
N VAL A 57 8.97 1.99 0.71
CA VAL A 57 7.59 2.33 1.13
C VAL A 57 7.53 2.84 2.57
N THR A 58 8.33 2.29 3.49
CA THR A 58 8.36 2.71 4.90
C THR A 58 8.56 4.22 5.11
N PRO A 59 9.52 4.89 4.46
CA PRO A 59 9.71 6.34 4.62
C PRO A 59 8.63 7.19 3.93
N ARG A 60 7.85 6.60 3.02
CA ARG A 60 6.81 7.29 2.23
C ARG A 60 5.39 7.00 2.72
N LEU A 61 5.28 6.13 3.72
CA LEU A 61 4.03 5.81 4.39
C LEU A 61 3.52 7.05 5.14
N GLY A 62 2.35 7.54 4.78
CA GLY A 62 1.74 8.74 5.37
C GLY A 62 2.00 10.05 4.63
N SER A 63 2.91 10.09 3.65
CA SER A 63 3.09 11.26 2.76
C SER A 63 2.41 11.01 1.42
N ILE A 64 3.02 10.18 0.58
CA ILE A 64 2.55 9.82 -0.76
C ILE A 64 1.61 8.60 -0.67
N LEU A 65 1.98 7.62 0.16
CA LEU A 65 1.21 6.41 0.36
C LEU A 65 0.25 6.56 1.55
N GLN A 66 -1.05 6.68 1.25
CA GLN A 66 -2.11 6.77 2.27
C GLN A 66 -2.58 5.38 2.72
N GLY A 67 -1.63 4.49 3.01
CA GLY A 67 -1.87 3.11 3.41
C GLY A 67 -1.24 2.79 4.75
N HIS A 68 -1.75 1.74 5.40
CA HIS A 68 -1.14 1.13 6.56
C HIS A 68 -0.45 -0.17 6.14
N LEU A 69 0.70 -0.45 6.74
CA LEU A 69 1.49 -1.62 6.48
C LEU A 69 1.53 -2.49 7.75
N GLU A 70 0.89 -3.66 7.71
CA GLU A 70 1.01 -4.66 8.79
C GLU A 70 1.32 -6.04 8.20
N ASN A 71 2.30 -6.74 8.78
CA ASN A 71 2.62 -8.13 8.45
C ASN A 71 2.82 -8.43 6.95
N GLY A 72 3.37 -7.48 6.18
CA GLY A 72 3.54 -7.64 4.74
C GLY A 72 2.30 -7.32 3.89
N MET A 73 1.24 -6.77 4.51
CA MET A 73 0.00 -6.35 3.86
C MET A 73 -0.11 -4.83 3.87
N LEU A 74 -0.35 -4.26 2.69
CA LEU A 74 -0.69 -2.86 2.53
C LEU A 74 -2.21 -2.74 2.42
N TYR A 75 -2.83 -1.87 3.22
CA TYR A 75 -4.27 -1.62 3.13
C TYR A 75 -4.61 -0.17 3.41
N THR A 76 -5.73 0.30 2.85
CA THR A 76 -6.24 1.65 3.13
C THR A 76 -7.24 1.63 4.29
N PRO A 77 -7.24 2.65 5.18
CA PRO A 77 -8.22 2.76 6.26
C PRO A 77 -9.67 2.86 5.72
N THR A 78 -9.84 3.46 4.55
CA THR A 78 -11.13 3.55 3.84
C THR A 78 -11.66 2.17 3.42
N TYR A 79 -10.79 1.27 2.97
CA TYR A 79 -11.16 -0.11 2.63
C TYR A 79 -11.65 -0.88 3.85
N VAL A 80 -10.94 -0.79 4.98
CA VAL A 80 -11.34 -1.43 6.24
C VAL A 80 -12.69 -0.89 6.73
N ALA A 81 -12.88 0.43 6.70
CA ALA A 81 -14.14 1.06 7.08
C ALA A 81 -15.31 0.60 6.20
N ARG A 82 -15.09 0.47 4.89
CA ARG A 82 -16.09 -0.04 3.93
C ARG A 82 -16.46 -1.49 4.23
N GLN A 83 -15.47 -2.35 4.46
CA GLN A 83 -15.72 -3.75 4.84
C GLN A 83 -16.53 -3.86 6.13
N ALA A 84 -16.15 -3.11 7.17
CA ALA A 84 -16.89 -3.07 8.43
C ALA A 84 -18.33 -2.55 8.25
N ALA A 85 -18.54 -1.54 7.41
CA ALA A 85 -19.87 -1.03 7.09
C ALA A 85 -20.72 -2.09 6.35
N SER A 86 -20.15 -2.81 5.37
CA SER A 86 -20.83 -3.89 4.66
C SER A 86 -21.26 -5.02 5.59
N VAL A 87 -20.37 -5.47 6.48
CA VAL A 87 -20.68 -6.51 7.49
C VAL A 87 -21.79 -6.05 8.43
N ARG A 88 -21.71 -4.83 8.95
CA ARG A 88 -22.77 -4.25 9.81
C ARG A 88 -24.10 -4.11 9.07
N GLY A 89 -24.07 -3.70 7.81
CA GLY A 89 -25.26 -3.58 6.96
C GLY A 89 -25.95 -4.91 6.73
N ALA A 90 -25.18 -5.96 6.43
CA ALA A 90 -25.70 -7.31 6.26
C ALA A 90 -26.38 -7.84 7.55
N PHE A 91 -25.71 -7.70 8.70
CA PHE A 91 -26.29 -8.14 9.97
C PHE A 91 -27.54 -7.33 10.35
N SER A 92 -27.49 -6.01 10.17
CA SER A 92 -28.65 -5.14 10.37
C SER A 92 -29.84 -5.58 9.51
N ALA A 93 -29.62 -5.90 8.23
CA ALA A 93 -30.67 -6.38 7.34
C ALA A 93 -31.29 -7.71 7.81
N ILE A 94 -30.48 -8.67 8.27
CA ILE A 94 -30.98 -9.96 8.79
C ILE A 94 -31.80 -9.79 10.06
N THR A 95 -31.39 -8.87 10.93
CA THR A 95 -32.08 -8.63 12.21
C THR A 95 -33.26 -7.66 12.12
N ARG A 96 -33.50 -7.06 10.94
CA ARG A 96 -34.57 -6.09 10.77
C ARG A 96 -35.92 -6.82 10.66
N PRO A 97 -36.90 -6.54 11.54
CA PRO A 97 -38.21 -7.18 11.47
C PRO A 97 -38.85 -6.85 10.11
N THR A 98 -39.26 -7.87 9.37
CA THR A 98 -40.10 -7.69 8.17
C THR A 98 -41.50 -7.30 8.62
N PRO A 99 -42.02 -6.13 8.23
CA PRO A 99 -43.40 -5.76 8.54
C PRO A 99 -44.36 -6.77 7.87
N VAL A 100 -45.37 -7.20 8.63
CA VAL A 100 -46.49 -8.03 8.18
C VAL A 100 -47.66 -7.19 7.70
#